data_AF-A0A1G9I5E4-F1
#
_entry.id   AF-A0A1G9I5E4-F1
#
_cell.length_a   1.000
_cell.length_b   1.000
_cell.length_c   1.000
_cell.angle_alpha   90.00
_cell.angle_beta   90.00
_cell.angle_gamma   90.00
#
_symmetry.space_group_name_H-M   'P 1'
#
loop_
_entity.id
_entity.type
_entity.pdbx_description
1 polymer ?
#
loop_
_entity_poly.entity_id
_entity_poly.type
_entity_poly.pdbx_seq_one_letter_code
_entity_poly.pdbx_strand_id
1 'polypeptide(L)'
;MKKTALLLLITIIFSCKPNRKTDESVKTIPVNKAYFIAENSIGQITEEKIDLNGVETLCYIIKTHSQATEHPMGPWCPTHIEDGKEKAGIWFENGKVYDVSGHFIAELDEFYSDEKWKLYKEDGSIKVTDTKEGCLAAAKPDVEEAYKNHCVECLPEYFKNQITTFTIPVKPIYQNPPQRFGRGGIGIAFNGVKFDPPAPTEAILAAHTIAPLDDHGGHVNPHGGYHYHAVRGSTKEIEQNESHSPMIGYAIDGFGIYATVDKNGKEATDLDECGGHSDEIRGYHYHAGESGGNQIIKCLHGIPGKITVAE
;
A
#
# COMPACT_ATOMS: atom_id res chain seq x y z
N MET A 1 5.12 50.68 -38.90
CA MET A 1 4.94 49.23 -39.09
C MET A 1 6.21 48.50 -38.67
N LYS A 2 6.15 47.70 -37.60
CA LYS A 2 6.95 46.48 -37.37
C LYS A 2 6.39 45.83 -36.10
N LYS A 3 5.53 44.83 -36.28
CA LYS A 3 5.01 43.97 -35.21
C LYS A 3 6.06 42.91 -34.94
N THR A 4 6.64 42.91 -33.75
CA THR A 4 7.54 41.84 -33.29
C THR A 4 6.68 40.64 -32.92
N ALA A 5 6.72 39.59 -33.74
CA ALA A 5 6.03 38.34 -33.46
C ALA A 5 6.84 37.56 -32.42
N LEU A 6 6.23 37.35 -31.24
CA LEU A 6 6.76 36.47 -30.20
C LEU A 6 6.47 35.03 -30.62
N LEU A 7 7.50 34.29 -31.03
CA LEU A 7 7.39 32.90 -31.44
C LEU A 7 7.27 32.03 -30.18
N LEU A 8 6.07 31.55 -29.90
CA LEU A 8 5.81 30.59 -28.81
C LEU A 8 6.36 29.23 -29.24
N LEU A 9 7.47 28.79 -28.64
CA LEU A 9 8.05 27.48 -28.88
C LEU A 9 7.19 26.44 -28.15
N ILE A 10 6.26 25.81 -28.86
CA ILE A 10 5.49 24.67 -28.34
C ILE A 10 6.40 23.45 -28.39
N THR A 11 7.02 23.11 -27.27
CA THR A 11 7.70 21.82 -27.07
C THR A 11 6.65 20.72 -27.00
N ILE A 12 6.41 20.05 -28.14
CA ILE A 12 5.63 18.83 -28.20
C ILE A 12 6.44 17.73 -27.52
N ILE A 13 6.16 17.46 -26.25
CA ILE A 13 6.68 16.29 -25.55
C ILE A 13 5.93 15.08 -26.11
N PHE A 14 6.53 14.41 -27.11
CA PHE A 14 6.11 13.07 -27.48
C PHE A 14 6.36 12.15 -26.29
N SER A 15 5.29 11.81 -25.57
CA SER A 15 5.31 10.75 -24.57
C SER A 15 5.57 9.43 -25.30
N CYS A 16 6.85 9.04 -25.39
CA CYS A 16 7.24 7.73 -25.88
C CYS A 16 6.73 6.70 -24.88
N LYS A 17 5.63 6.01 -25.19
CA LYS A 17 5.28 4.78 -24.46
C LYS A 17 6.44 3.81 -24.65
N PRO A 18 7.08 3.30 -23.58
CA PRO A 18 8.12 2.31 -23.73
C PRO A 18 7.55 1.08 -24.44
N ASN A 19 8.29 0.58 -25.43
CA ASN A 19 7.89 -0.59 -26.22
C ASN A 19 8.13 -1.86 -25.39
N ARG A 20 7.18 -2.18 -24.50
CA ARG A 20 7.23 -3.36 -23.63
C ARG A 20 6.92 -4.62 -24.43
N LYS A 21 7.78 -5.62 -24.32
CA LYS A 21 7.59 -6.92 -24.96
C LYS A 21 7.19 -7.94 -23.92
N THR A 22 6.24 -8.79 -24.26
CA THR A 22 5.90 -9.97 -23.47
C THR A 22 7.01 -11.01 -23.63
N ASP A 23 7.38 -11.67 -22.54
CA ASP A 23 8.35 -12.76 -22.55
C ASP A 23 7.68 -14.05 -22.04
N GLU A 24 7.37 -14.95 -22.97
CA GLU A 24 6.72 -16.23 -22.67
C GLU A 24 7.71 -17.28 -22.14
N SER A 25 9.02 -17.02 -22.18
CA SER A 25 10.02 -17.92 -21.64
C SER A 25 10.07 -17.89 -20.11
N VAL A 26 9.61 -16.81 -19.49
CA VAL A 26 9.52 -16.68 -18.04
C VAL A 26 8.38 -17.55 -17.52
N LYS A 27 8.69 -18.45 -16.57
CA LYS A 27 7.69 -19.28 -15.91
C LYS A 27 6.74 -18.41 -15.08
N THR A 28 5.44 -18.65 -15.25
CA THR A 28 4.36 -17.94 -14.56
C THR A 28 3.43 -18.94 -13.86
N ILE A 29 3.05 -18.66 -12.62
CA ILE A 29 2.08 -19.48 -11.88
C ILE A 29 0.72 -18.77 -11.89
N PRO A 30 -0.39 -19.46 -12.26
CA PRO A 30 -1.72 -18.87 -12.21
C PRO A 30 -2.13 -18.48 -10.79
N VAL A 31 -2.92 -17.42 -10.69
CA VAL A 31 -3.53 -16.96 -9.44
C VAL A 31 -4.44 -18.06 -8.89
N ASN A 32 -4.17 -18.50 -7.66
CA ASN A 32 -5.01 -19.45 -6.94
C ASN A 32 -6.05 -18.72 -6.09
N LYS A 33 -7.28 -18.64 -6.58
CA LYS A 33 -8.39 -17.98 -5.88
C LYS A 33 -8.77 -18.64 -4.54
N ALA A 34 -8.37 -19.89 -4.29
CA ALA A 34 -8.63 -20.56 -3.01
C ALA A 34 -7.76 -20.05 -1.85
N TYR A 35 -6.73 -19.24 -2.13
CA TYR A 35 -5.92 -18.64 -1.09
C TYR A 35 -6.62 -17.46 -0.40
N PHE A 36 -7.60 -16.82 -1.05
CA PHE A 36 -8.33 -15.72 -0.43
C PHE A 36 -9.23 -16.19 0.72
N ILE A 37 -9.36 -15.35 1.75
CA ILE A 37 -10.35 -15.51 2.83
C ILE A 37 -11.73 -15.22 2.25
N ALA A 38 -12.60 -16.22 2.27
CA ALA A 38 -13.91 -16.13 1.63
C ALA A 38 -14.83 -15.13 2.36
N GLU A 39 -14.67 -15.03 3.68
CA GLU A 39 -15.46 -14.18 4.57
C GLU A 39 -15.34 -12.69 4.22
N ASN A 40 -14.23 -12.26 3.64
CA ASN A 40 -14.05 -10.86 3.22
C ASN A 40 -14.42 -10.59 1.75
N SER A 41 -14.79 -11.63 1.00
CA SER A 41 -15.18 -11.51 -0.41
C SER A 41 -16.67 -11.16 -0.54
N ILE A 42 -16.97 -10.16 -1.37
CA ILE A 42 -18.35 -9.78 -1.71
C ILE A 42 -18.82 -10.64 -2.87
N GLY A 43 -19.52 -11.72 -2.54
CA GLY A 43 -19.98 -12.71 -3.51
C GLY A 43 -18.86 -13.62 -4.00
N GLN A 44 -19.08 -14.26 -5.14
CA GLN A 44 -18.11 -15.18 -5.72
C GLN A 44 -17.09 -14.43 -6.59
N ILE A 45 -15.84 -14.92 -6.59
CA ILE A 45 -14.82 -14.49 -7.56
C ILE A 45 -15.22 -14.98 -8.95
N THR A 46 -15.52 -14.05 -9.85
CA THR A 46 -15.91 -14.34 -11.25
C THR A 46 -14.72 -14.24 -12.19
N GLU A 47 -14.89 -14.74 -13.42
CA GLU A 47 -13.89 -14.69 -14.48
C GLU A 47 -14.46 -13.89 -15.66
N GLU A 48 -13.70 -12.92 -16.15
CA GLU A 48 -14.10 -12.07 -17.27
C GLU A 48 -12.92 -11.83 -18.21
N LYS A 49 -13.20 -11.73 -19.52
CA LYS A 49 -12.20 -11.31 -20.51
C LYS A 49 -12.11 -9.78 -20.51
N ILE A 50 -10.95 -9.25 -20.15
CA ILE A 50 -10.70 -7.82 -20.03
C ILE A 50 -9.54 -7.43 -20.93
N ASP A 51 -9.66 -6.32 -21.65
CA ASP A 51 -8.51 -5.69 -22.31
C ASP A 51 -7.59 -5.06 -21.26
N LEU A 52 -6.39 -5.63 -21.14
CA LEU A 52 -5.30 -5.11 -20.33
C LEU A 52 -4.20 -4.59 -21.26
N ASN A 53 -4.19 -3.27 -21.46
CA ASN A 53 -3.22 -2.57 -22.32
C ASN A 53 -3.18 -3.10 -23.76
N GLY A 54 -4.34 -3.41 -24.37
CA GLY A 54 -4.44 -3.92 -25.74
C GLY A 54 -4.31 -5.45 -25.85
N VAL A 55 -4.25 -6.16 -24.72
CA VAL A 55 -4.20 -7.63 -24.66
C VAL A 55 -5.46 -8.15 -23.98
N GLU A 56 -6.31 -8.86 -24.73
CA GLU A 56 -7.47 -9.56 -24.17
C GLU A 56 -7.00 -10.66 -23.21
N THR A 57 -7.30 -10.51 -21.93
CA THR A 57 -6.78 -11.36 -20.85
C THR A 57 -7.93 -11.88 -19.99
N LEU A 58 -7.94 -13.18 -19.71
CA LEU A 58 -8.86 -13.74 -18.71
C LEU A 58 -8.45 -13.27 -17.32
N CYS A 59 -9.34 -12.60 -16.61
CA CYS A 59 -9.09 -12.00 -15.32
C CYS A 59 -10.08 -12.52 -14.27
N TYR A 60 -9.61 -12.67 -13.03
CA TYR A 60 -10.49 -12.76 -11.89
C TYR A 60 -11.02 -11.37 -11.51
N ILE A 61 -12.31 -11.29 -11.20
CA ILE A 61 -12.94 -10.12 -10.57
C ILE A 61 -13.19 -10.47 -9.11
N ILE A 62 -12.44 -9.82 -8.23
CA ILE A 62 -12.50 -10.01 -6.78
C ILE A 62 -13.05 -8.73 -6.18
N LYS A 63 -14.11 -8.83 -5.38
CA LYS A 63 -14.69 -7.69 -4.67
C LYS A 63 -14.53 -7.92 -3.18
N THR A 64 -14.04 -6.93 -2.45
CA THR A 64 -13.87 -7.01 -1.00
C THR A 64 -14.37 -5.73 -0.35
N HIS A 65 -14.63 -5.83 0.95
CA HIS A 65 -14.65 -4.64 1.79
C HIS A 65 -13.21 -4.26 2.11
N SER A 66 -12.89 -2.98 2.09
CA SER A 66 -11.58 -2.45 2.48
C SER A 66 -11.39 -2.56 4.00
N GLN A 67 -11.42 -3.78 4.53
CA GLN A 67 -11.37 -4.13 5.95
C GLN A 67 -10.70 -5.49 6.10
N ALA A 68 -9.99 -5.70 7.21
CA ALA A 68 -9.48 -7.01 7.60
C ALA A 68 -10.50 -7.74 8.48
N THR A 69 -10.64 -9.06 8.27
CA THR A 69 -11.52 -9.93 9.09
C THR A 69 -10.75 -10.83 10.05
N GLU A 70 -9.44 -11.02 9.82
CA GLU A 70 -8.60 -11.96 10.57
C GLU A 70 -7.79 -11.31 11.71
N HIS A 71 -7.80 -9.98 11.79
CA HIS A 71 -7.14 -9.23 12.85
C HIS A 71 -7.92 -7.94 13.14
N PRO A 72 -7.82 -7.38 14.36
CA PRO A 72 -8.32 -6.04 14.63
C PRO A 72 -7.56 -5.00 13.80
N MET A 73 -8.25 -3.97 13.32
CA MET A 73 -7.62 -2.83 12.64
C MET A 73 -7.38 -1.73 13.67
N GLY A 74 -6.17 -1.17 13.70
CA GLY A 74 -5.74 -0.28 14.77
C GLY A 74 -5.24 -1.04 16.02
N PRO A 75 -4.83 -0.32 17.07
CA PRO A 75 -4.86 1.15 17.21
C PRO A 75 -3.86 1.88 16.29
N TRP A 76 -4.08 3.18 16.07
CA TRP A 76 -3.17 4.05 15.30
C TRP A 76 -2.62 5.18 16.16
N CYS A 77 -3.51 6.01 16.68
CA CYS A 77 -3.12 7.19 17.46
C CYS A 77 -3.33 6.94 18.96
N PRO A 78 -2.30 7.15 19.82
CA PRO A 78 -2.52 7.23 21.25
C PRO A 78 -3.32 8.49 21.59
N THR A 79 -3.96 8.49 22.75
CA THR A 79 -4.85 9.59 23.20
C THR A 79 -4.21 10.50 24.24
N HIS A 80 -3.13 10.07 24.86
CA HIS A 80 -2.38 10.82 25.87
C HIS A 80 -0.87 10.58 25.73
N ILE A 81 -0.06 11.55 26.13
CA ILE A 81 1.42 11.44 26.11
C ILE A 81 1.99 10.33 27.03
N GLU A 82 1.15 9.75 27.90
CA GLU A 82 1.53 8.67 28.81
C GLU A 82 1.09 7.29 28.28
N ASP A 83 0.39 7.26 27.13
CA ASP A 83 -0.03 6.01 26.52
C ASP A 83 1.17 5.26 25.95
N GLY A 84 1.29 3.97 26.30
CA GLY A 84 2.31 3.09 25.78
C GLY A 84 2.02 2.65 24.35
N LYS A 85 2.97 1.90 23.78
CA LYS A 85 2.88 1.40 22.40
C LYS A 85 1.69 0.49 22.14
N GLU A 86 1.15 -0.17 23.17
CA GLU A 86 -0.03 -1.03 23.07
C GLU A 86 -1.33 -0.28 22.72
N LYS A 87 -1.32 1.05 22.80
CA LYS A 87 -2.43 1.94 22.42
C LYS A 87 -2.14 2.74 21.14
N ALA A 88 -1.08 2.41 20.44
CA ALA A 88 -0.62 3.15 19.28
C ALA A 88 -0.23 2.21 18.15
N GLY A 89 -0.09 2.79 16.96
CA GLY A 89 0.48 2.13 15.82
C GLY A 89 1.96 2.44 15.64
N ILE A 90 2.42 2.32 14.40
CA ILE A 90 3.79 2.52 13.96
C ILE A 90 3.92 3.66 12.95
N TRP A 91 5.12 4.22 12.87
CA TRP A 91 5.51 5.22 11.88
C TRP A 91 6.82 4.86 11.20
N PHE A 92 6.95 5.21 9.92
CA PHE A 92 8.16 4.96 9.13
C PHE A 92 8.95 6.25 8.95
N GLU A 93 10.23 6.19 9.29
CA GLU A 93 11.15 7.31 9.06
C GLU A 93 12.55 6.77 8.78
N ASN A 94 13.18 7.23 7.70
CA ASN A 94 14.56 6.90 7.31
C ASN A 94 14.89 5.39 7.33
N GLY A 95 13.98 4.56 6.79
CA GLY A 95 14.17 3.10 6.74
C GLY A 95 13.87 2.36 8.04
N LYS A 96 13.45 3.06 9.09
CA LYS A 96 13.17 2.50 10.41
C LYS A 96 11.68 2.55 10.73
N VAL A 97 11.28 1.70 11.68
CA VAL A 97 9.93 1.64 12.24
C VAL A 97 9.99 2.13 13.68
N TYR A 98 9.09 3.04 14.03
CA TYR A 98 8.96 3.63 15.37
C TYR A 98 7.56 3.34 15.92
N ASP A 99 7.47 2.92 17.18
CA ASP A 99 6.20 2.85 17.89
C ASP A 99 5.72 4.28 18.19
N VAL A 100 4.51 4.64 17.74
CA VAL A 100 3.92 5.98 17.92
C VAL A 100 3.31 6.12 19.31
N SER A 101 4.07 5.74 20.35
CA SER A 101 3.67 5.92 21.74
C SER A 101 3.38 7.39 22.06
N GLY A 102 2.67 7.65 23.16
CA GLY A 102 2.45 9.01 23.64
C GLY A 102 3.76 9.77 23.87
N HIS A 103 4.79 9.08 24.37
CA HIS A 103 6.12 9.63 24.55
C HIS A 103 6.77 10.03 23.22
N PHE A 104 6.69 9.18 22.20
CA PHE A 104 7.18 9.49 20.86
C PHE A 104 6.50 10.75 20.30
N ILE A 105 5.17 10.86 20.45
CA ILE A 105 4.42 12.06 20.04
C ILE A 105 4.88 13.32 20.80
N ALA A 106 5.22 13.18 22.08
CA ALA A 106 5.68 14.29 22.90
C ALA A 106 7.07 14.83 22.49
N GLU A 107 7.89 14.00 21.85
CA GLU A 107 9.28 14.30 21.43
C GLU A 107 9.43 14.56 19.92
N LEU A 108 8.34 14.73 19.17
CA LEU A 108 8.42 14.94 17.72
C LEU A 108 9.18 16.22 17.33
N ASP A 109 9.18 17.23 18.18
CA ASP A 109 9.96 18.46 18.00
C ASP A 109 11.46 18.21 18.06
N GLU A 110 11.93 17.41 19.02
CA GLU A 110 13.33 16.98 19.10
C GLU A 110 13.67 16.03 17.94
N PHE A 111 12.81 15.02 17.71
CA PHE A 111 13.00 14.01 16.68
C PHE A 111 13.19 14.61 15.27
N TYR A 112 12.39 15.62 14.93
CA TYR A 112 12.50 16.34 13.65
C TYR A 112 13.32 17.64 13.73
N SER A 113 13.80 18.01 14.92
CA SER A 113 14.49 19.29 15.16
C SER A 113 13.68 20.52 14.69
N ASP A 114 12.39 20.52 14.97
CA ASP A 114 11.44 21.60 14.62
C ASP A 114 10.39 21.81 15.72
N GLU A 115 10.51 22.90 16.47
CA GLU A 115 9.62 23.28 17.59
C GLU A 115 8.15 23.46 17.18
N LYS A 116 7.84 23.51 15.88
CA LYS A 116 6.46 23.57 15.40
C LYS A 116 5.70 22.28 15.60
N TRP A 117 6.37 21.14 15.78
CA TRP A 117 5.74 19.87 16.10
C TRP A 117 5.12 19.93 17.50
N LYS A 118 3.80 20.12 17.57
CA LYS A 118 3.07 20.12 18.83
C LYS A 118 1.73 19.43 18.69
N LEU A 119 1.72 18.11 18.83
CA LEU A 119 0.52 17.28 18.62
C LEU A 119 -0.31 17.06 19.90
N TYR A 120 0.09 17.61 21.04
CA TYR A 120 -0.61 17.45 22.32
C TYR A 120 -0.92 18.79 22.98
N LYS A 121 -1.91 18.79 23.87
CA LYS A 121 -2.39 19.94 24.65
C LYS A 121 -1.66 20.04 25.98
N GLU A 122 -1.87 21.13 26.72
CA GLU A 122 -1.24 21.36 28.02
C GLU A 122 -1.56 20.28 29.07
N ASP A 123 -2.73 19.64 28.96
CA ASP A 123 -3.15 18.55 29.85
C ASP A 123 -2.57 17.19 29.46
N GLY A 124 -1.74 17.11 28.40
CA GLY A 124 -1.15 15.87 27.89
C GLY A 124 -2.04 15.09 26.92
N SER A 125 -3.28 15.53 26.66
CA SER A 125 -4.12 14.89 25.65
C SER A 125 -3.59 15.15 24.23
N ILE A 126 -3.59 14.10 23.41
CA ILE A 126 -3.11 14.15 22.02
C ILE A 126 -4.26 14.60 21.11
N LYS A 127 -3.93 15.45 20.14
CA LYS A 127 -4.86 15.94 19.12
C LYS A 127 -5.03 14.86 18.05
N VAL A 128 -6.08 14.05 18.21
CA VAL A 128 -6.45 12.96 17.29
C VAL A 128 -7.63 13.39 16.41
N THR A 129 -7.69 12.94 15.17
CA THR A 129 -8.89 13.08 14.33
C THR A 129 -9.89 11.96 14.62
N ASP A 130 -10.74 12.16 15.63
CA ASP A 130 -11.68 11.16 16.17
C ASP A 130 -13.08 11.19 15.52
N THR A 131 -13.24 11.91 14.41
CA THR A 131 -14.48 12.06 13.65
C THR A 131 -14.26 11.81 12.17
N LYS A 132 -15.34 11.45 11.44
CA LYS A 132 -15.27 11.30 9.98
C LYS A 132 -14.89 12.63 9.32
N GLU A 133 -15.43 13.74 9.81
CA GLU A 133 -15.11 15.08 9.33
C GLU A 133 -13.63 15.41 9.53
N GLY A 134 -13.08 15.13 10.71
CA GLY A 134 -11.65 15.34 10.99
C GLY A 134 -10.74 14.47 10.11
N CYS A 135 -11.10 13.20 9.94
CA CYS A 135 -10.42 12.29 9.01
C CYS A 135 -10.41 12.87 7.58
N LEU A 136 -11.55 13.32 7.04
CA LEU A 136 -11.64 13.89 5.69
C LEU A 136 -10.85 15.21 5.54
N ALA A 137 -10.80 16.00 6.61
CA ALA A 137 -10.11 17.28 6.62
C ALA A 137 -8.57 17.13 6.73
N ALA A 138 -8.09 16.05 7.35
CA ALA A 138 -6.68 15.78 7.56
C ALA A 138 -6.07 14.81 6.54
N ALA A 139 -6.81 13.82 6.05
CA ALA A 139 -6.34 12.78 5.12
C ALA A 139 -6.39 13.24 3.65
N LYS A 140 -5.81 14.41 3.36
CA LYS A 140 -5.72 14.99 2.01
C LYS A 140 -4.42 15.79 1.82
N PRO A 141 -3.96 16.01 0.57
CA PRO A 141 -2.71 16.74 0.33
C PRO A 141 -2.68 18.17 0.88
N ASP A 142 -3.83 18.86 0.85
CA ASP A 142 -3.99 20.21 1.40
C ASP A 142 -4.73 20.11 2.74
N VAL A 143 -3.98 19.78 3.78
CA VAL A 143 -4.49 19.61 5.15
C VAL A 143 -5.09 20.91 5.65
N GLU A 144 -6.34 20.85 6.13
CA GLU A 144 -7.00 22.02 6.70
C GLU A 144 -6.24 22.53 7.92
N GLU A 145 -6.13 23.85 8.07
CA GLU A 145 -5.33 24.49 9.12
C GLU A 145 -5.68 23.98 10.53
N ALA A 146 -6.97 23.72 10.78
CA ALA A 146 -7.47 23.20 12.06
C ALA A 146 -6.93 21.80 12.40
N TYR A 147 -6.50 21.03 11.41
CA TYR A 147 -6.03 19.65 11.52
C TYR A 147 -4.53 19.48 11.26
N LYS A 148 -3.79 20.59 11.07
CA LYS A 148 -2.33 20.56 11.20
C LYS A 148 -1.95 20.20 12.65
N ASN A 149 -0.76 19.64 12.86
CA ASN A 149 -0.35 19.23 14.20
C ASN A 149 -1.34 18.26 14.88
N HIS A 150 -1.79 17.25 14.15
CA HIS A 150 -2.63 16.16 14.64
C HIS A 150 -1.99 14.81 14.38
N CYS A 151 -2.31 13.85 15.25
CA CYS A 151 -2.25 12.45 14.90
C CYS A 151 -3.51 12.11 14.09
N VAL A 152 -3.31 11.79 12.81
CA VAL A 152 -4.38 11.54 11.85
C VAL A 152 -4.78 10.07 11.96
N GLU A 153 -6.04 9.89 12.34
CA GLU A 153 -6.72 8.62 12.42
C GLU A 153 -8.01 8.67 11.60
N CYS A 154 -8.31 7.57 10.92
CA CYS A 154 -9.58 7.33 10.27
C CYS A 154 -10.06 5.96 10.72
N LEU A 155 -11.35 5.80 11.01
CA LEU A 155 -11.88 4.52 11.46
C LEU A 155 -12.47 3.72 10.29
N PRO A 156 -12.34 2.38 10.28
CA PRO A 156 -12.93 1.54 9.24
C PRO A 156 -14.44 1.76 9.05
N GLU A 157 -15.15 2.04 10.15
CA GLU A 157 -16.59 2.33 10.17
C GLU A 157 -16.99 3.50 9.27
N TYR A 158 -16.11 4.50 9.08
CA TYR A 158 -16.38 5.68 8.24
C TYR A 158 -16.54 5.31 6.76
N PHE A 159 -15.94 4.20 6.34
CA PHE A 159 -15.85 3.75 4.96
C PHE A 159 -16.31 2.30 4.79
N LYS A 160 -17.12 1.77 5.71
CA LYS A 160 -17.56 0.36 5.72
C LYS A 160 -18.28 -0.10 4.44
N ASN A 161 -18.91 0.83 3.73
CA ASN A 161 -19.63 0.56 2.50
C ASN A 161 -18.72 0.60 1.26
N GLN A 162 -17.45 0.99 1.40
CA GLN A 162 -16.50 0.97 0.30
C GLN A 162 -16.28 -0.45 -0.20
N ILE A 163 -16.35 -0.59 -1.51
CA ILE A 163 -16.07 -1.82 -2.23
C ILE A 163 -14.81 -1.59 -3.05
N THR A 164 -13.78 -2.39 -2.77
CA THR A 164 -12.61 -2.47 -3.63
C THR A 164 -12.81 -3.64 -4.60
N THR A 165 -12.73 -3.34 -5.89
CA THR A 165 -12.75 -4.34 -6.96
C THR A 165 -11.35 -4.49 -7.55
N PHE A 166 -10.83 -5.71 -7.49
CA PHE A 166 -9.58 -6.13 -8.11
C PHE A 166 -9.89 -6.94 -9.35
N THR A 167 -9.40 -6.47 -10.49
CA THR A 167 -9.33 -7.21 -11.74
C THR A 167 -7.90 -7.69 -11.89
N ILE A 168 -7.65 -8.99 -11.76
CA ILE A 168 -6.29 -9.57 -11.77
C ILE A 168 -6.18 -10.64 -12.87
N PRO A 169 -5.12 -10.68 -13.69
CA PRO A 169 -4.93 -11.75 -14.66
C PRO A 169 -4.98 -13.14 -13.99
N VAL A 170 -5.74 -14.08 -14.54
CA VAL A 170 -5.77 -15.46 -14.04
C VAL A 170 -4.39 -16.10 -14.16
N LYS A 171 -3.67 -15.81 -15.25
CA LYS A 171 -2.27 -16.17 -15.45
C LYS A 171 -1.49 -14.88 -15.72
N PRO A 172 -0.47 -14.54 -14.91
CA PRO A 172 0.32 -13.34 -15.15
C PRO A 172 1.07 -13.44 -16.48
N ILE A 173 1.31 -12.29 -17.11
CA ILE A 173 2.00 -12.19 -18.41
C ILE A 173 3.22 -11.31 -18.21
N TYR A 174 4.40 -11.92 -18.16
CA TYR A 174 5.66 -11.21 -17.92
C TYR A 174 6.00 -10.24 -19.07
N GLN A 175 6.57 -9.08 -18.72
CA GLN A 175 7.00 -8.02 -19.60
C GLN A 175 8.39 -7.49 -19.20
N ASN A 176 9.13 -7.06 -20.23
CA ASN A 176 10.40 -6.35 -20.09
C ASN A 176 10.41 -5.16 -21.08
N PRO A 177 10.79 -3.93 -20.65
CA PRO A 177 11.11 -3.49 -19.28
C PRO A 177 9.91 -3.50 -18.33
N PRO A 178 10.14 -3.47 -17.00
CA PRO A 178 9.06 -3.37 -16.02
C PRO A 178 8.30 -2.04 -16.13
N GLN A 179 7.24 -1.91 -15.34
CA GLN A 179 6.40 -0.72 -15.28
C GLN A 179 6.10 -0.27 -13.85
N ARG A 180 5.88 1.03 -13.70
CA ARG A 180 5.41 1.60 -12.44
C ARG A 180 3.95 1.21 -12.20
N PHE A 181 3.56 1.14 -10.93
CA PHE A 181 2.17 0.97 -10.54
C PHE A 181 1.31 2.11 -11.08
N GLY A 182 0.06 1.79 -11.45
CA GLY A 182 -0.96 2.80 -11.69
C GLY A 182 -1.47 3.41 -10.39
N ARG A 183 -2.45 4.32 -10.48
CA ARG A 183 -3.08 4.96 -9.30
C ARG A 183 -3.96 4.01 -8.47
N GLY A 184 -4.14 2.76 -8.87
CA GLY A 184 -5.11 1.83 -8.27
C GLY A 184 -4.59 1.08 -7.03
N GLY A 185 -3.28 0.93 -6.88
CA GLY A 185 -2.67 0.11 -5.83
C GLY A 185 -1.63 -0.86 -6.38
N ILE A 186 -0.96 -1.57 -5.48
CA ILE A 186 0.06 -2.59 -5.78
C ILE A 186 -0.58 -3.94 -6.05
N GLY A 187 -1.56 -4.33 -5.22
CA GLY A 187 -2.07 -5.70 -5.22
C GLY A 187 -3.06 -5.95 -4.09
N ILE A 188 -3.25 -7.23 -3.77
CA ILE A 188 -4.23 -7.72 -2.81
C ILE A 188 -3.60 -8.78 -1.90
N ALA A 189 -3.75 -8.60 -0.58
CA ALA A 189 -3.40 -9.60 0.43
C ALA A 189 -4.43 -10.73 0.44
N PHE A 190 -4.07 -11.91 0.96
CA PHE A 190 -5.01 -13.04 1.00
C PHE A 190 -6.26 -12.79 1.85
N ASN A 191 -6.23 -11.84 2.77
CA ASN A 191 -7.41 -11.42 3.49
C ASN A 191 -8.30 -10.44 2.73
N GLY A 192 -7.95 -10.05 1.51
CA GLY A 192 -8.74 -9.16 0.67
C GLY A 192 -8.46 -7.66 0.84
N VAL A 193 -7.52 -7.30 1.72
CA VAL A 193 -7.08 -5.92 1.90
C VAL A 193 -6.07 -5.53 0.82
N LYS A 194 -6.14 -4.28 0.38
CA LYS A 194 -5.28 -3.74 -0.68
C LYS A 194 -3.87 -3.47 -0.17
N PHE A 195 -2.87 -3.84 -0.96
CA PHE A 195 -1.51 -3.32 -0.83
C PHE A 195 -1.39 -2.03 -1.64
N ASP A 196 -0.92 -0.96 -1.02
CA ASP A 196 -0.76 0.35 -1.67
C ASP A 196 0.70 0.77 -1.83
N PRO A 197 0.98 1.71 -2.77
CA PRO A 197 2.29 2.34 -2.92
C PRO A 197 2.78 2.99 -1.63
N PRO A 198 4.05 3.41 -1.57
CA PRO A 198 4.58 4.15 -0.42
C PRO A 198 3.63 5.24 0.07
N ALA A 199 3.39 5.28 1.38
CA ALA A 199 2.65 6.37 2.01
C ALA A 199 3.38 7.69 1.72
N PRO A 200 2.67 8.79 1.44
CA PRO A 200 3.29 10.07 1.07
C PRO A 200 3.82 10.79 2.31
N THR A 201 4.82 10.22 2.99
CA THR A 201 5.36 10.72 4.27
C THR A 201 5.81 12.18 4.16
N GLU A 202 6.47 12.58 3.07
CA GLU A 202 6.84 13.99 2.83
C GLU A 202 5.66 14.96 2.93
N ALA A 203 4.52 14.60 2.33
CA ALA A 203 3.32 15.44 2.36
C ALA A 203 2.66 15.46 3.74
N ILE A 204 2.72 14.35 4.48
CA ILE A 204 2.20 14.24 5.84
C ILE A 204 3.04 15.11 6.78
N LEU A 205 4.37 14.97 6.74
CA LEU A 205 5.29 15.73 7.58
C LEU A 205 5.24 17.24 7.29
N ALA A 206 4.95 17.65 6.04
CA ALA A 206 4.81 19.07 5.67
C ALA A 206 3.65 19.79 6.38
N ALA A 207 2.66 19.05 6.89
CA ALA A 207 1.55 19.59 7.69
C ALA A 207 1.79 19.50 9.21
N HIS A 208 2.99 19.09 9.63
CA HIS A 208 3.31 18.72 11.01
C HIS A 208 2.34 17.69 11.57
N THR A 209 1.79 16.82 10.71
CA THR A 209 0.91 15.73 11.13
C THR A 209 1.66 14.42 11.06
N ILE A 210 1.16 13.43 11.80
CA ILE A 210 1.56 12.03 11.67
C ILE A 210 0.33 11.22 11.32
N ALA A 211 0.43 10.24 10.43
CA ALA A 211 -0.69 9.39 10.05
C ALA A 211 -0.29 7.91 10.25
N PRO A 212 -0.26 7.43 11.50
CA PRO A 212 0.31 6.14 11.83
C PRO A 212 -0.35 5.00 11.03
N LEU A 213 0.42 3.95 10.85
CA LEU A 213 -0.09 2.63 10.45
C LEU A 213 -0.33 1.84 11.74
N ASP A 214 -1.22 0.87 11.73
CA ASP A 214 -1.32 -0.05 12.86
C ASP A 214 -0.13 -1.03 12.84
N ASP A 215 -0.04 -1.89 13.86
CA ASP A 215 1.00 -2.91 13.98
C ASP A 215 1.00 -3.93 12.82
N HIS A 216 -0.10 -3.99 12.07
CA HIS A 216 -0.27 -4.81 10.88
C HIS A 216 0.25 -4.12 9.61
N GLY A 217 0.65 -2.84 9.70
CA GLY A 217 1.22 -2.06 8.61
C GLY A 217 0.19 -1.37 7.74
N GLY A 218 -1.05 -1.22 8.23
CA GLY A 218 -2.15 -0.61 7.50
C GLY A 218 -2.82 0.55 8.21
N HIS A 219 -3.50 1.40 7.43
CA HIS A 219 -4.36 2.45 7.97
C HIS A 219 -5.57 2.69 7.08
N VAL A 220 -6.43 3.60 7.50
CA VAL A 220 -7.65 3.95 6.78
C VAL A 220 -7.50 5.31 6.13
N ASN A 221 -7.94 5.44 4.89
CA ASN A 221 -8.15 6.75 4.27
C ASN A 221 -9.44 6.79 3.44
N PRO A 222 -9.89 7.98 3.02
CA PRO A 222 -11.16 8.13 2.29
C PRO A 222 -11.18 7.50 0.89
N HIS A 223 -10.04 7.14 0.32
CA HIS A 223 -9.91 6.68 -1.06
C HIS A 223 -9.64 5.18 -1.19
N GLY A 224 -9.23 4.52 -0.11
CA GLY A 224 -8.86 3.11 -0.09
C GLY A 224 -9.51 2.31 1.03
N GLY A 225 -10.18 2.94 1.99
CA GLY A 225 -10.58 2.30 3.24
C GLY A 225 -9.35 1.81 3.99
N TYR A 226 -9.43 0.69 4.72
CA TYR A 226 -8.25 0.07 5.31
C TYR A 226 -7.37 -0.57 4.22
N HIS A 227 -6.07 -0.25 4.22
CA HIS A 227 -5.07 -0.73 3.26
C HIS A 227 -3.67 -0.77 3.88
N TYR A 228 -2.80 -1.62 3.34
CA TYR A 228 -1.44 -1.82 3.85
C TYR A 228 -0.40 -1.02 3.06
N HIS A 229 0.53 -0.41 3.79
CA HIS A 229 1.76 0.19 3.27
C HIS A 229 3.01 -0.65 3.61
N ALA A 230 2.88 -1.62 4.52
CA ALA A 230 3.95 -2.54 4.87
C ALA A 230 3.41 -3.94 5.20
N VAL A 231 4.31 -4.93 5.13
CA VAL A 231 4.06 -6.31 5.55
C VAL A 231 4.67 -6.52 6.92
N ARG A 232 3.87 -7.04 7.87
CA ARG A 232 4.25 -7.21 9.30
C ARG A 232 4.02 -8.61 9.86
N GLY A 233 3.67 -9.59 9.02
CA GLY A 233 3.50 -10.99 9.43
C GLY A 233 2.19 -11.29 10.16
N SER A 234 1.15 -10.48 9.93
CA SER A 234 -0.16 -10.60 10.59
C SER A 234 -1.31 -10.94 9.64
N THR A 235 -1.03 -11.07 8.35
CA THR A 235 -2.02 -11.43 7.34
C THR A 235 -1.93 -12.93 7.06
N LYS A 236 -2.99 -13.53 6.49
CA LYS A 236 -2.94 -14.92 6.04
C LYS A 236 -1.72 -15.19 5.16
N GLU A 237 -1.01 -16.24 5.52
CA GLU A 237 0.21 -16.70 4.85
C GLU A 237 0.01 -18.10 4.27
N ILE A 238 0.63 -18.35 3.12
CA ILE A 238 0.73 -19.69 2.53
C ILE A 238 2.19 -20.12 2.64
N GLU A 239 2.44 -21.01 3.61
CA GLU A 239 3.76 -21.57 3.87
C GLU A 239 4.39 -22.15 2.60
N GLN A 240 5.71 -22.01 2.50
CA GLN A 240 6.50 -22.53 1.41
C GLN A 240 7.50 -23.57 1.90
N ASN A 241 7.84 -24.49 1.00
CA ASN A 241 8.95 -25.42 1.22
C ASN A 241 10.31 -24.73 1.06
N GLU A 242 11.38 -25.46 1.40
CA GLU A 242 12.77 -25.07 1.09
C GLU A 242 13.25 -23.75 1.72
N SER A 243 12.68 -23.35 2.87
CA SER A 243 13.07 -22.11 3.54
C SER A 243 12.88 -20.87 2.67
N HIS A 244 11.82 -20.88 1.87
CA HIS A 244 11.35 -19.69 1.18
C HIS A 244 10.36 -18.93 2.06
N SER A 245 10.30 -17.60 1.91
CA SER A 245 9.29 -16.76 2.55
C SER A 245 7.89 -17.26 2.23
N PRO A 246 6.92 -17.15 3.16
CA PRO A 246 5.53 -17.47 2.87
C PRO A 246 4.94 -16.51 1.84
N MET A 247 3.98 -16.99 1.06
CA MET A 247 3.22 -16.14 0.15
C MET A 247 2.13 -15.41 0.95
N ILE A 248 1.89 -14.13 0.66
CA ILE A 248 0.96 -13.28 1.42
C ILE A 248 -0.15 -12.65 0.56
N GLY A 249 -0.01 -12.72 -0.75
CA GLY A 249 -0.96 -12.14 -1.68
C GLY A 249 -0.46 -12.16 -3.12
N TYR A 250 -1.15 -11.40 -3.97
CA TYR A 250 -0.78 -11.20 -5.36
C TYR A 250 -0.62 -9.72 -5.69
N ALA A 251 0.39 -9.40 -6.48
CA ALA A 251 0.49 -8.12 -7.16
C ALA A 251 -0.63 -8.02 -8.21
N ILE A 252 -1.01 -6.80 -8.58
CA ILE A 252 -2.15 -6.58 -9.49
C ILE A 252 -1.92 -7.14 -10.91
N ASP A 253 -0.68 -7.47 -11.25
CA ASP A 253 -0.29 -8.13 -12.50
C ASP A 253 -0.41 -9.66 -12.46
N GLY A 254 -0.79 -10.25 -11.31
CA GLY A 254 -1.00 -11.69 -11.13
C GLY A 254 0.17 -12.44 -10.52
N PHE A 255 1.34 -11.82 -10.37
CA PHE A 255 2.49 -12.49 -9.74
C PHE A 255 2.36 -12.50 -8.22
N GLY A 256 2.90 -13.55 -7.59
CA GLY A 256 2.84 -13.68 -6.14
C GLY A 256 3.70 -12.66 -5.41
N ILE A 257 3.23 -12.19 -4.26
CA ILE A 257 4.00 -11.41 -3.30
C ILE A 257 4.27 -12.32 -2.10
N TYR A 258 5.54 -12.40 -1.72
CA TYR A 258 6.03 -13.18 -0.59
C TYR A 258 6.49 -12.25 0.52
N ALA A 259 6.44 -12.72 1.78
CA ALA A 259 6.89 -11.95 2.93
C ALA A 259 8.40 -11.64 2.87
N THR A 260 8.83 -10.64 3.65
CA THR A 260 10.22 -10.17 3.66
C THR A 260 11.21 -11.26 4.08
N VAL A 261 10.83 -12.09 5.05
CA VAL A 261 11.69 -13.14 5.61
C VAL A 261 11.04 -14.52 5.57
N ASP A 262 11.87 -15.54 5.48
CA ASP A 262 11.47 -16.93 5.68
C ASP A 262 11.23 -17.28 7.16
N LYS A 263 10.82 -18.52 7.41
CA LYS A 263 10.62 -19.06 8.76
C LYS A 263 11.87 -19.06 9.66
N ASN A 264 13.05 -18.83 9.08
CA ASN A 264 14.32 -18.72 9.81
C ASN A 264 14.77 -17.26 9.99
N GLY A 265 13.96 -16.28 9.56
CA GLY A 265 14.29 -14.86 9.62
C GLY A 265 15.25 -14.40 8.53
N LYS A 266 15.36 -15.14 7.41
CA LYS A 266 16.27 -14.81 6.30
C LYS A 266 15.52 -14.17 5.14
N GLU A 267 16.06 -13.06 4.65
CA GLU A 267 15.56 -12.39 3.44
C GLU A 267 15.98 -13.11 2.16
N ALA A 268 15.17 -12.92 1.11
CA ALA A 268 15.51 -13.34 -0.23
C ALA A 268 16.70 -12.53 -0.78
N THR A 269 17.58 -13.21 -1.50
CA THR A 269 18.70 -12.59 -2.21
C THR A 269 18.45 -12.59 -3.72
N ASP A 270 19.31 -11.90 -4.46
CA ASP A 270 19.31 -11.90 -5.92
C ASP A 270 18.01 -11.36 -6.53
N LEU A 271 17.42 -10.36 -5.85
CA LEU A 271 16.23 -9.65 -6.30
C LEU A 271 16.59 -8.62 -7.39
N ASP A 272 15.70 -8.50 -8.37
CA ASP A 272 15.79 -7.49 -9.42
C ASP A 272 15.35 -6.08 -8.95
N GLU A 273 15.29 -5.14 -9.89
CA GLU A 273 14.87 -3.76 -9.65
C GLU A 273 13.44 -3.61 -9.09
N CYS A 274 12.57 -4.59 -9.29
CA CYS A 274 11.21 -4.59 -8.77
C CYS A 274 11.09 -5.28 -7.39
N GLY A 275 12.15 -5.94 -6.93
CA GLY A 275 12.14 -6.74 -5.70
C GLY A 275 11.67 -8.17 -5.94
N GLY A 276 11.81 -8.71 -7.15
CA GLY A 276 11.46 -10.09 -7.46
C GLY A 276 12.59 -10.90 -8.06
N HIS A 277 12.34 -12.19 -8.24
CA HIS A 277 13.24 -13.11 -8.95
C HIS A 277 12.45 -14.31 -9.50
N SER A 278 13.12 -15.20 -10.23
CA SER A 278 12.53 -16.43 -10.78
C SER A 278 13.13 -17.68 -10.17
N ASP A 279 12.30 -18.69 -9.92
CA ASP A 279 12.75 -20.06 -9.63
C ASP A 279 11.90 -21.12 -10.36
N GLU A 280 12.38 -22.37 -10.35
CA GLU A 280 11.76 -23.50 -11.06
C GLU A 280 10.42 -23.96 -10.47
N ILE A 281 10.07 -23.56 -9.24
CA ILE A 281 8.85 -23.95 -8.54
C ILE A 281 7.79 -22.85 -8.76
N ARG A 282 8.10 -21.63 -8.34
CA ARG A 282 7.23 -20.46 -8.21
C ARG A 282 7.21 -19.58 -9.46
N GLY A 283 8.12 -19.81 -10.40
CA GLY A 283 8.32 -18.90 -11.53
C GLY A 283 8.76 -17.52 -11.04
N TYR A 284 8.49 -16.48 -11.83
CA TYR A 284 8.75 -15.12 -11.38
C TYR A 284 7.81 -14.71 -10.23
N HIS A 285 8.34 -14.08 -9.19
CA HIS A 285 7.57 -13.60 -8.04
C HIS A 285 8.30 -12.49 -7.28
N TYR A 286 7.56 -11.71 -6.48
CA TYR A 286 8.10 -10.61 -5.69
C TYR A 286 8.26 -10.98 -4.22
N HIS A 287 9.18 -10.29 -3.54
CA HIS A 287 9.32 -10.30 -2.10
C HIS A 287 9.03 -8.90 -1.55
N ALA A 288 8.28 -8.84 -0.46
CA ALA A 288 7.95 -7.60 0.22
C ALA A 288 9.20 -6.96 0.83
N GLY A 289 9.40 -5.67 0.59
CA GLY A 289 10.47 -4.91 1.22
C GLY A 289 10.31 -4.79 2.74
N GLU A 290 11.39 -4.42 3.43
CA GLU A 290 11.38 -4.13 4.86
C GLU A 290 10.34 -3.03 5.18
N SER A 291 9.62 -3.18 6.30
CA SER A 291 8.51 -2.27 6.64
C SER A 291 8.92 -0.80 6.70
N GLY A 292 10.08 -0.50 7.30
CA GLY A 292 10.59 0.87 7.42
C GLY A 292 10.98 1.51 6.08
N GLY A 293 11.13 0.71 5.02
CA GLY A 293 11.35 1.19 3.66
C GLY A 293 10.11 1.81 3.01
N ASN A 294 8.92 1.70 3.65
CA ASN A 294 7.65 2.23 3.15
C ASN A 294 7.37 1.80 1.70
N GLN A 295 7.75 0.57 1.34
CA GLN A 295 7.67 0.08 -0.03
C GLN A 295 7.55 -1.44 -0.05
N ILE A 296 6.34 -1.93 -0.32
CA ILE A 296 6.08 -3.37 -0.43
C ILE A 296 6.79 -3.95 -1.65
N ILE A 297 6.51 -3.42 -2.85
CA ILE A 297 7.27 -3.74 -4.07
C ILE A 297 7.52 -2.47 -4.88
N LYS A 298 8.49 -2.49 -5.81
CA LYS A 298 9.02 -1.27 -6.46
C LYS A 298 8.45 -1.01 -7.85
N CYS A 299 8.15 -2.07 -8.59
CA CYS A 299 7.53 -2.02 -9.91
C CYS A 299 6.85 -3.35 -10.24
N LEU A 300 6.25 -3.44 -11.43
CA LEU A 300 5.60 -4.62 -11.97
C LEU A 300 6.29 -5.10 -13.25
N HIS A 301 6.62 -6.38 -13.29
CA HIS A 301 7.02 -7.08 -14.48
C HIS A 301 5.83 -7.60 -15.29
N GLY A 302 4.64 -7.82 -14.71
CA GLY A 302 3.51 -8.32 -15.48
C GLY A 302 2.66 -7.21 -16.13
N ILE A 303 1.76 -7.60 -17.04
CA ILE A 303 0.67 -6.73 -17.49
C ILE A 303 -0.28 -6.47 -16.30
N PRO A 304 -0.39 -5.24 -15.79
CA PRO A 304 -1.20 -4.96 -14.62
C PRO A 304 -2.69 -5.12 -14.95
N GLY A 305 -3.40 -5.71 -14.01
CA GLY A 305 -4.84 -5.59 -13.89
C GLY A 305 -5.28 -4.19 -13.46
N LYS A 306 -6.46 -4.11 -12.82
CA LYS A 306 -7.07 -2.84 -12.40
C LYS A 306 -7.60 -2.96 -10.97
N ILE A 307 -7.44 -1.89 -10.20
CA ILE A 307 -8.06 -1.75 -8.89
C ILE A 307 -8.95 -0.51 -8.94
N THR A 308 -10.20 -0.66 -8.50
CA THR A 308 -11.16 0.43 -8.41
C THR A 308 -11.82 0.40 -7.04
N VAL A 309 -11.94 1.56 -6.42
CA VAL A 309 -12.65 1.74 -5.15
C VAL A 309 -13.92 2.55 -5.44
N ALA A 310 -15.06 2.09 -4.93
CA ALA A 310 -16.34 2.76 -5.04
C ALA A 310 -17.08 2.74 -3.69
N GLU A 311 -17.92 3.75 -3.47
CA GLU A 311 -18.89 3.83 -2.36
C GLU A 311 -20.31 3.56 -2.85
#